data_AF-A0A950TWS6-F1
#
_entry.id   AF-A0A950TWS6-F1
#
_cell.length_a   1.000
_cell.length_b   1.000
_cell.length_c   1.000
_cell.angle_alpha   90.00
_cell.angle_beta   90.00
_cell.angle_gamma   90.00
#
_symmetry.space_group_name_H-M   'P 1'
#
loop_
_entity.id
_entity.type
_entity.pdbx_description
1 polymer ?
#
loop_
_entity_poly.entity_id
_entity_poly.type
_entity_poly.pdbx_seq_one_letter_code
_entity_poly.pdbx_strand_id
1 'polypeptide(L)'
;MNQIPCALAALLALTACVADQMKSYIGQDIRNVELAYGPPSNQIDLGNGSRAYQWTKIDTSTTPLTATTVTSKEKGRKVSETEFTGGEQTVTRCVYTFLTTWNPQANGWIVTGLREPSLDCAIGGIN
;
A
#
# COMPACT_ATOMS: atom_id res chain seq x y z
N MET A 1 -8.10 16.25 39.02
CA MET A 1 -7.27 15.07 38.69
C MET A 1 -7.63 14.67 37.27
N ASN A 2 -6.71 14.95 36.34
CA ASN A 2 -6.93 15.04 34.89
C ASN A 2 -7.39 13.72 34.25
N GLN A 3 -8.53 13.79 33.57
CA GLN A 3 -9.00 12.83 32.57
C GLN A 3 -8.25 13.10 31.26
N ILE A 4 -7.16 12.37 31.01
CA ILE A 4 -6.39 12.44 29.76
C ILE A 4 -7.09 11.51 28.74
N PRO A 5 -7.44 12.01 27.54
CA PRO A 5 -8.53 11.46 26.74
C PRO A 5 -8.12 10.20 25.97
N CYS A 6 -8.96 9.17 26.05
CA CYS A 6 -8.95 7.96 25.21
C CYS A 6 -9.04 8.24 23.69
N ALA A 7 -9.20 9.49 23.26
CA ALA A 7 -9.42 9.85 21.86
C ALA A 7 -8.15 9.77 20.98
N LEU A 8 -6.94 9.77 21.56
CA LEU A 8 -5.70 9.79 20.77
C LEU A 8 -5.23 8.39 20.30
N ALA A 9 -5.76 7.30 20.86
CA ALA A 9 -5.34 5.93 20.52
C ALA A 9 -6.09 5.31 19.33
N ALA A 10 -7.23 5.88 18.93
CA ALA A 10 -8.07 5.31 17.88
C ALA A 10 -7.56 5.57 16.45
N LEU A 11 -6.78 6.63 16.23
CA LEU A 11 -6.25 6.98 14.90
C LEU A 11 -5.04 6.12 14.47
N LEU A 12 -4.34 5.49 15.41
CA LEU A 12 -3.20 4.61 15.14
C LEU A 12 -3.60 3.15 14.88
N ALA A 13 -4.86 2.78 15.12
CA ALA A 13 -5.34 1.40 14.99
C ALA A 13 -5.79 1.03 13.55
N LEU A 14 -5.96 2.01 12.65
CA LEU A 14 -6.52 1.77 11.32
C LEU A 14 -5.49 1.23 10.31
N THR A 15 -4.19 1.49 10.50
CA THR A 15 -3.12 0.96 9.63
C THR A 15 -2.76 -0.49 9.95
N ALA A 16 -3.11 -0.99 11.14
CA ALA A 16 -2.87 -2.38 11.53
C ALA A 16 -3.89 -3.37 10.93
N CYS A 17 -5.09 -2.92 10.55
CA CYS A 17 -6.20 -3.80 10.16
C CYS A 17 -5.99 -4.51 8.81
N VAL A 18 -5.32 -3.87 7.84
CA VAL A 18 -5.12 -4.45 6.50
C VAL A 18 -4.10 -5.58 6.48
N ALA A 19 -3.01 -5.47 7.24
CA ALA A 19 -2.04 -6.56 7.38
C ALA A 19 -2.65 -7.77 8.13
N ASP A 20 -3.60 -7.52 9.03
CA ASP A 20 -4.31 -8.54 9.82
C ASP A 20 -5.18 -9.45 8.92
N GLN A 21 -5.91 -8.86 7.98
CA GLN A 21 -6.75 -9.63 7.04
C GLN A 21 -5.93 -10.63 6.21
N MET A 22 -4.75 -10.24 5.73
CA MET A 22 -3.92 -11.15 4.95
C MET A 22 -3.36 -12.30 5.80
N LYS A 23 -3.00 -12.02 7.06
CA LYS A 23 -2.52 -13.03 8.02
C LYS A 23 -3.57 -14.10 8.31
N SER A 24 -4.86 -13.78 8.18
CA SER A 24 -5.95 -14.75 8.36
C SER A 24 -5.90 -15.95 7.39
N TYR A 25 -5.23 -15.81 6.24
CA TYR A 25 -5.07 -16.89 5.27
C TYR A 25 -3.96 -17.89 5.63
N ILE A 26 -3.12 -17.61 6.64
CA ILE A 26 -2.10 -18.56 7.07
C ILE A 26 -2.77 -19.86 7.55
N GLY A 27 -2.28 -20.99 7.05
CA GLY A 27 -2.85 -22.32 7.26
C GLY A 27 -4.00 -22.69 6.31
N GLN A 28 -4.47 -21.75 5.48
CA GLN A 28 -5.47 -22.00 4.46
C GLN A 28 -4.82 -22.34 3.11
N ASP A 29 -5.62 -22.89 2.20
CA ASP A 29 -5.21 -23.10 0.82
C ASP A 29 -5.12 -21.76 0.07
N ILE A 30 -4.09 -21.60 -0.77
CA ILE A 30 -3.88 -20.39 -1.58
C ILE A 30 -5.09 -20.08 -2.47
N ARG A 31 -5.88 -21.10 -2.85
CA ARG A 31 -7.12 -20.92 -3.61
C ARG A 31 -8.11 -20.00 -2.89
N ASN A 32 -8.10 -19.94 -1.57
CA ASN A 32 -8.95 -18.99 -0.82
C ASN A 32 -8.53 -17.53 -1.05
N VAL A 33 -7.22 -17.29 -1.21
CA VAL A 33 -6.68 -15.98 -1.57
C VAL A 33 -7.02 -15.64 -3.01
N GLU A 34 -6.88 -16.61 -3.93
CA GLU A 34 -7.25 -16.44 -5.34
C GLU A 34 -8.74 -16.15 -5.53
N LEU A 35 -9.62 -16.78 -4.72
CA LEU A 35 -11.05 -16.48 -4.73
C LEU A 35 -11.38 -15.07 -4.23
N ALA A 36 -10.59 -14.55 -3.29
CA ALA A 36 -10.80 -13.22 -2.71
C ALA A 36 -10.23 -12.08 -3.58
N TYR A 37 -9.06 -12.29 -4.18
CA TYR A 37 -8.29 -11.23 -4.87
C TYR A 37 -8.09 -11.47 -6.37
N GLY A 38 -8.61 -12.58 -6.90
CA GLY A 38 -8.35 -13.00 -8.27
C GLY A 38 -6.97 -13.68 -8.43
N PRO A 39 -6.61 -14.04 -9.67
CA PRO A 39 -5.36 -14.75 -9.92
C PRO A 39 -4.13 -13.93 -9.53
N PRO A 40 -3.04 -14.58 -9.08
CA PRO A 40 -1.81 -13.90 -8.74
C PRO A 40 -1.17 -13.25 -9.97
N SER A 41 -0.48 -12.13 -9.77
CA SER A 41 0.35 -11.49 -10.79
C SER A 41 1.58 -12.33 -11.14
N ASN A 42 2.18 -12.99 -10.15
CA ASN A 42 3.31 -13.90 -10.35
C ASN A 42 3.20 -15.13 -9.45
N GLN A 43 3.73 -16.25 -9.95
CA GLN A 43 3.96 -17.47 -9.17
C GLN A 43 5.43 -17.85 -9.32
N ILE A 44 6.15 -17.99 -8.21
CA ILE A 44 7.59 -18.22 -8.18
C ILE A 44 7.84 -19.51 -7.42
N ASP A 45 8.43 -20.50 -8.07
CA ASP A 45 8.91 -21.72 -7.41
C ASP A 45 10.15 -21.38 -6.57
N LEU A 46 10.10 -21.68 -5.27
CA LEU A 46 11.19 -21.43 -4.33
C LEU A 46 12.06 -22.67 -4.10
N GLY A 47 11.71 -23.79 -4.73
CA GLY A 47 12.30 -25.10 -4.49
C GLY A 47 11.75 -25.77 -3.23
N ASN A 48 12.13 -27.05 -3.05
CA ASN A 48 11.77 -27.86 -1.87
C ASN A 48 10.26 -27.90 -1.56
N GLY A 49 9.42 -27.95 -2.61
CA GLY A 49 7.97 -27.99 -2.45
C GLY A 49 7.39 -26.69 -1.88
N SER A 50 8.07 -25.56 -2.04
CA SER A 50 7.61 -24.24 -1.61
C SER A 50 7.42 -23.31 -2.81
N ARG A 51 6.43 -22.42 -2.73
CA ARG A 51 6.09 -21.50 -3.81
C ARG A 51 5.63 -20.16 -3.24
N ALA A 52 6.02 -19.07 -3.91
CA ALA A 52 5.53 -17.73 -3.64
C ALA A 52 4.46 -17.31 -4.65
N TYR A 53 3.39 -16.70 -4.17
CA TYR A 53 2.31 -16.14 -4.97
C TYR A 53 2.27 -14.63 -4.71
N GLN A 54 2.31 -13.82 -5.77
CA GLN A 54 2.40 -12.38 -5.66
C GLN A 54 1.22 -11.66 -6.26
N TRP A 55 0.68 -10.68 -5.55
CA TRP A 55 -0.33 -9.74 -6.04
C TRP A 55 0.27 -8.35 -6.10
N THR A 56 0.08 -7.67 -7.22
CA THR A 56 0.56 -6.30 -7.41
C THR A 56 -0.60 -5.32 -7.34
N LYS A 57 -0.51 -4.35 -6.44
CA LYS A 57 -1.39 -3.17 -6.38
C LYS A 57 -0.62 -1.96 -6.87
N ILE A 58 -1.23 -1.17 -7.76
CA ILE A 58 -0.66 0.09 -8.26
C ILE A 58 -1.53 1.22 -7.71
N ASP A 59 -0.96 2.05 -6.85
CA ASP A 59 -1.59 3.27 -6.34
C ASP A 59 -0.97 4.46 -7.07
N THR A 60 -1.80 5.36 -7.59
CA THR A 60 -1.37 6.59 -8.28
C THR A 60 -1.93 7.79 -7.53
N SER A 61 -1.05 8.67 -7.04
CA SER A 61 -1.42 9.94 -6.41
C SER A 61 -0.93 11.10 -7.26
N THR A 62 -1.76 12.14 -7.42
CA THR A 62 -1.40 13.35 -8.18
C THR A 62 -1.51 14.55 -7.26
N THR A 63 -0.43 15.33 -7.12
CA THR A 63 -0.48 16.58 -6.36
C THR A 63 -1.25 17.64 -7.17
N PRO A 64 -2.19 18.40 -6.57
CA PRO A 64 -2.92 19.44 -7.29
C PRO A 64 -1.97 20.51 -7.81
N LEU A 65 -2.15 20.93 -9.06
CA LEU A 65 -1.42 22.06 -9.64
C LEU A 65 -1.98 23.37 -9.07
N THR A 66 -1.12 24.16 -8.43
CA THR A 66 -1.43 25.50 -7.92
C THR A 66 -0.64 26.54 -8.70
N ALA A 67 -1.30 27.61 -9.13
CA ALA A 67 -0.66 28.77 -9.76
C ALA A 67 -0.87 29.99 -8.86
N THR A 68 0.23 30.55 -8.35
CA THR A 68 0.21 31.75 -7.51
C THR A 68 0.74 32.92 -8.31
N THR A 69 -0.10 33.93 -8.54
CA THR A 69 0.31 35.16 -9.22
C THR A 69 0.52 36.28 -8.21
N VAL A 70 1.75 36.75 -8.07
CA VAL A 70 2.11 37.91 -7.24
C VAL A 70 2.27 39.12 -8.15
N THR A 71 1.56 40.21 -7.85
CA THR A 71 1.73 41.49 -8.56
C THR A 71 2.35 42.52 -7.63
N SER A 72 3.57 42.94 -7.94
CA SER A 72 4.30 43.97 -7.22
C SER A 72 4.34 45.28 -8.01
N LYS A 73 4.63 46.39 -7.33
CA LYS A 73 4.90 47.68 -7.98
C LYS A 73 6.35 48.05 -7.73
N GLU A 74 7.17 48.04 -8.78
CA GLU A 74 8.54 48.53 -8.75
C GLU A 74 8.64 49.84 -9.53
N LYS A 75 9.14 50.90 -8.89
CA LYS A 75 9.37 52.23 -9.52
C LYS A 75 8.16 52.76 -10.33
N GLY A 76 6.94 52.54 -9.84
CA GLY A 76 5.70 52.99 -10.48
C GLY A 76 5.16 52.07 -11.59
N ARG A 77 5.91 51.03 -11.98
CA ARG A 77 5.48 50.00 -12.94
C ARG A 77 4.95 48.78 -12.19
N LYS A 78 3.80 48.26 -12.64
CA LYS A 78 3.29 46.98 -12.13
C LYS A 78 4.06 45.83 -12.79
N VAL A 79 4.56 44.91 -11.98
CA VAL A 79 5.23 43.68 -12.40
C VAL A 79 4.43 42.52 -11.83
N SER A 80 4.09 41.53 -12.65
CA SER A 80 3.37 40.33 -12.23
C SER A 80 4.23 39.11 -12.50
N GLU A 81 4.39 38.27 -11.48
CA GLU A 81 5.12 37.01 -11.54
C GLU A 81 4.17 35.88 -11.17
N THR A 82 4.22 34.76 -11.91
CA THR A 82 3.38 33.59 -11.65
C THR A 82 4.28 32.40 -11.36
N GLU A 83 4.09 31.80 -10.19
CA GLU A 83 4.77 30.59 -9.75
C GLU A 83 3.79 29.42 -9.83
N PHE A 84 4.24 28.29 -10.39
CA PHE A 84 3.48 27.05 -10.47
C PHE A 84 4.08 26.05 -9.50
N THR A 85 3.25 25.43 -8.66
CA THR A 85 3.67 24.42 -7.67
C THR A 85 2.73 23.22 -7.72
N GLY A 86 3.26 21.99 -7.62
CA GLY A 86 2.48 20.75 -7.74
C GLY A 86 2.34 20.21 -9.17
N GLY A 87 1.45 19.23 -9.37
CA GLY A 87 1.26 18.55 -10.66
C GLY A 87 2.09 17.26 -10.83
N GLU A 88 2.78 16.82 -9.79
CA GLU A 88 3.59 15.60 -9.80
C GLU A 88 2.69 14.37 -9.61
N GLN A 89 2.98 13.32 -10.39
CA GLN A 89 2.35 12.01 -10.24
C GLN A 89 3.30 11.06 -9.54
N THR A 90 2.88 10.55 -8.39
CA THR A 90 3.58 9.51 -7.65
C THR A 90 2.89 8.18 -7.93
N VAL A 91 3.62 7.26 -8.57
CA VAL A 91 3.16 5.89 -8.83
C VAL A 91 3.82 4.95 -7.83
N THR A 92 3.03 4.39 -6.92
CA THR A 92 3.50 3.44 -5.90
C THR A 92 3.07 2.03 -6.30
N ARG A 93 4.05 1.12 -6.39
CA ARG A 93 3.80 -0.31 -6.69
C ARG A 93 3.99 -1.15 -5.44
N CYS A 94 2.92 -1.79 -5.01
CA CYS A 94 2.85 -2.61 -3.82
C CYS A 94 2.77 -4.08 -4.20
N VAL A 95 3.76 -4.88 -3.80
CA VAL A 95 3.79 -6.32 -4.07
C VAL A 95 3.56 -7.08 -2.77
N TYR A 96 2.40 -7.72 -2.69
CA TYR A 96 2.06 -8.61 -1.58
C TYR A 96 2.45 -10.03 -1.96
N THR A 97 3.21 -10.71 -1.11
CA THR A 97 3.67 -12.09 -1.39
C THR A 97 3.18 -13.05 -0.32
N PHE A 98 2.42 -14.06 -0.73
CA PHE A 98 2.09 -15.22 0.09
C PHE A 98 3.13 -16.31 -0.14
N LEU A 99 3.67 -16.85 0.94
CA LEU A 99 4.54 -18.02 0.92
C LEU A 99 3.69 -19.25 1.18
N THR A 100 3.91 -20.29 0.39
CA THR A 100 3.14 -21.53 0.47
C THR A 100 4.03 -22.75 0.43
N THR A 101 3.53 -23.86 0.96
CA THR A 101 4.16 -25.18 0.87
C THR A 101 3.12 -26.18 0.36
N TRP A 102 3.57 -27.11 -0.49
CA TRP A 102 2.71 -28.17 -1.00
C TRP A 102 2.30 -29.14 0.11
N ASN A 103 0.99 -29.37 0.25
CA ASN A 103 0.42 -30.34 1.15
C ASN A 103 -0.24 -31.47 0.32
N PRO A 104 0.36 -32.67 0.27
CA PRO A 104 -0.19 -33.81 -0.47
C PRO A 104 -1.58 -34.25 -0.02
N GLN A 105 -1.88 -34.16 1.27
CA GLN A 105 -3.14 -34.60 1.87
C GLN A 105 -4.29 -33.66 1.49
N ALA A 106 -4.00 -32.35 1.42
CA ALA A 106 -4.94 -31.34 0.94
C ALA A 106 -4.96 -31.22 -0.60
N ASN A 107 -3.99 -31.87 -1.27
CA ASN A 107 -3.71 -31.72 -2.69
C ASN A 107 -3.67 -30.24 -3.12
N GLY A 108 -2.92 -29.43 -2.37
CA GLY A 108 -2.98 -27.97 -2.48
C GLY A 108 -1.78 -27.26 -1.88
N TRP A 109 -1.66 -25.98 -2.22
CA TRP A 109 -0.63 -25.08 -1.70
C TRP A 109 -1.17 -24.38 -0.46
N ILE A 110 -0.58 -24.67 0.70
CA ILE A 110 -1.02 -24.10 1.98
C ILE A 110 -0.17 -22.89 2.30
N VAL A 111 -0.82 -21.78 2.63
CA VAL A 111 -0.16 -20.55 3.03
C VAL A 111 0.57 -20.78 4.36
N THR A 112 1.87 -20.57 4.36
CA THR A 112 2.74 -20.69 5.54
C THR A 112 3.22 -19.35 6.06
N GLY A 113 3.16 -18.31 5.24
CA GLY A 113 3.56 -16.98 5.65
C GLY A 113 3.30 -15.89 4.62
N LEU A 114 3.70 -14.68 4.98
CA LEU A 114 3.53 -13.47 4.20
C LEU A 114 4.82 -12.68 4.21
N ARG A 115 5.15 -12.07 3.07
CA ARG A 115 6.13 -10.98 3.01
C ARG A 115 5.38 -9.69 2.76
N GLU A 116 5.42 -8.82 3.77
CA GLU A 116 4.78 -7.51 3.72
C GLU A 116 5.42 -6.64 2.63
N PRO A 117 4.62 -5.82 1.91
CA PRO A 117 5.15 -4.83 0.99
C PRO A 117 5.92 -3.73 1.75
N SER A 118 6.57 -2.82 1.02
CA SER A 118 7.22 -1.65 1.63
C SER A 118 6.23 -0.82 2.47
N LEU A 119 6.76 -0.08 3.45
CA LEU A 119 5.95 0.73 4.38
C LEU A 119 5.05 1.75 3.65
N ASP A 120 5.47 2.26 2.50
CA ASP A 120 4.70 3.16 1.64
C ASP A 120 3.34 2.57 1.18
N CYS A 121 3.22 1.25 1.21
CA CYS A 121 1.99 0.52 0.85
C CYS A 121 1.04 0.31 2.02
N ALA A 122 1.57 0.27 3.25
CA ALA A 122 0.77 0.09 4.47
C ALA A 122 0.18 1.42 4.97
N ILE A 123 0.91 2.51 4.71
CA ILE A 123 0.50 3.87 5.04
C ILE A 123 0.33 4.57 3.70
N GLY A 124 -0.83 4.40 3.05
CA GLY A 124 -1.10 4.97 1.73
C GLY A 124 -0.52 6.37 1.62
N GLY A 125 0.50 6.50 0.76
CA GLY A 125 1.52 7.55 0.79
C GLY A 125 1.05 8.87 1.37
N ILE A 126 1.38 9.09 2.65
CA ILE A 126 1.29 10.40 3.27
C ILE A 126 2.50 11.22 2.80
N ASN A 127 2.33 11.96 1.72
CA ASN A 127 3.13 13.15 1.43
C ASN A 127 2.17 14.31 1.17
#